data_AF-A0A7Y2I6X2-F1
#
_entry.id   AF-A0A7Y2I6X2-F1
#
_cell.length_a   1.000
_cell.length_b   1.000
_cell.length_c   1.000
_cell.angle_alpha   90.00
_cell.angle_beta   90.00
_cell.angle_gamma   90.00
#
_symmetry.space_group_name_H-M   'P 1'
#
loop_
_entity.id
_entity.type
_entity.pdbx_description
1 polymer ?
#
loop_
_entity_poly.entity_id
_entity_poly.type
_entity_poly.pdbx_seq_one_letter_code
_entity_poly.pdbx_strand_id
1 'polypeptide(L)'
;MALLWRGIRMKQIDYRERALKLFPWVCGSCGRDFTGKNLRELTVHHKDHNHNNNPPDGSNWELLCLYCHDNEHSRLLDAEWLSTQNPDKEEGATATHSPFADLKNLLKKSKM
;
A
#
# COMPACT_ATOMS: atom_id res chain seq x y z
N MET A 1 17.66 -32.58 0.06
CA MET A 1 16.82 -31.45 0.51
C MET A 1 17.45 -30.08 0.14
N ALA A 2 17.81 -29.84 -1.13
CA ALA A 2 18.49 -28.59 -1.54
C ALA A 2 18.16 -28.10 -2.96
N LEU A 3 17.24 -28.76 -3.68
CA LEU A 3 17.03 -28.52 -5.11
C LEU A 3 15.78 -27.69 -5.44
N LEU A 4 14.90 -27.42 -4.47
CA LEU A 4 13.63 -26.71 -4.72
C LEU A 4 13.73 -25.18 -4.59
N TRP A 5 14.85 -24.63 -4.12
CA TRP A 5 14.95 -23.19 -3.81
C TRP A 5 15.49 -22.30 -4.95
N ARG A 6 16.06 -22.89 -6.00
CA ARG A 6 16.66 -22.14 -7.13
C ARG A 6 15.63 -21.54 -8.09
N GLY A 7 14.42 -22.10 -8.17
CA GLY A 7 13.40 -21.67 -9.15
C GLY A 7 12.70 -20.35 -8.82
N ILE A 8 12.50 -20.04 -7.53
CA ILE A 8 11.75 -18.86 -7.08
C ILE A 8 12.56 -17.57 -7.31
N ARG A 9 13.88 -17.62 -7.12
CA ARG A 9 14.74 -16.42 -7.26
C ARG A 9 14.95 -15.96 -8.70
N MET A 10 14.93 -16.85 -9.70
CA MET A 10 15.22 -16.47 -11.08
C MET A 10 14.07 -15.71 -11.77
N LYS A 11 12.81 -16.05 -11.47
CA LYS A 11 11.65 -15.35 -12.06
C LYS A 11 11.47 -13.94 -11.50
N GLN A 12 11.76 -13.73 -10.22
CA GLN A 12 11.63 -12.43 -9.57
C GLN A 12 12.55 -11.36 -10.17
N ILE A 13 13.73 -11.76 -10.62
CA ILE A 13 14.71 -10.84 -11.20
C ILE A 13 14.22 -10.31 -12.56
N ASP A 14 13.59 -11.15 -13.40
CA ASP A 14 13.18 -10.75 -14.75
C ASP A 14 12.05 -9.70 -14.75
N TYR A 15 10.98 -9.90 -13.97
CA TYR A 15 9.90 -8.90 -13.94
C TYR A 15 10.29 -7.63 -13.18
N ARG A 16 11.16 -7.73 -12.15
CA ARG A 16 11.64 -6.55 -11.41
C ARG A 16 12.46 -5.64 -12.30
N GLU A 17 13.40 -6.20 -13.04
CA GLU A 17 14.20 -5.43 -14.00
C GLU A 17 13.33 -4.81 -15.09
N ARG A 18 12.30 -5.53 -15.54
CA ARG A 18 11.36 -5.03 -16.55
C ARG A 18 10.52 -3.87 -15.99
N ALA A 19 9.99 -3.99 -14.77
CA ALA A 19 9.24 -2.92 -14.11
C ALA A 19 10.08 -1.64 -13.93
N LEU A 20 11.35 -1.77 -13.50
CA LEU A 20 12.25 -0.62 -13.35
C LEU A 20 12.63 0.06 -14.67
N LYS A 21 12.42 -0.60 -15.81
CA LYS A 21 12.58 -0.01 -17.15
C LYS A 21 11.31 0.68 -17.64
N LEU A 22 10.14 0.18 -17.25
CA LEU A 22 8.84 0.68 -17.70
C LEU A 22 8.33 1.87 -16.87
N PHE A 23 8.63 1.89 -15.57
CA PHE A 23 8.07 2.85 -14.62
C PHE A 23 9.12 3.84 -14.10
N PRO A 24 8.70 5.07 -13.75
CA PRO A 24 9.57 6.01 -13.04
C PRO A 24 9.98 5.42 -11.69
N TRP A 25 11.19 5.72 -11.25
CA TRP A 25 11.71 5.26 -9.95
C TRP A 25 11.13 6.06 -8.79
N VAL A 26 9.81 6.04 -8.67
CA VAL A 26 9.00 6.76 -7.69
C VAL A 26 8.01 5.79 -7.09
N CYS A 27 7.79 5.88 -5.77
CA CYS A 27 6.73 5.11 -5.12
C CYS A 27 5.36 5.64 -5.54
N GLY A 28 4.52 4.80 -6.13
CA GLY A 28 3.16 5.16 -6.56
C GLY A 28 2.21 5.57 -5.42
N SER A 29 2.49 5.10 -4.20
CA SER A 29 1.68 5.44 -3.02
C SER A 29 2.12 6.74 -2.31
N CYS A 30 3.42 6.91 -2.03
CA CYS A 30 3.90 8.05 -1.23
C CYS A 30 4.68 9.12 -2.01
N GLY A 31 4.92 8.91 -3.30
CA GLY A 31 5.58 9.88 -4.18
C GLY A 31 7.09 10.07 -3.97
N ARG A 32 7.72 9.30 -3.07
CA ARG A 32 9.17 9.36 -2.84
C ARG A 32 9.96 8.87 -4.05
N ASP A 33 11.00 9.60 -4.45
CA ASP A 33 11.94 9.23 -5.51
C ASP A 33 13.06 8.32 -5.01
N PHE A 34 13.57 7.46 -5.91
CA PHE A 34 14.63 6.49 -5.64
C PHE A 34 15.68 6.54 -6.74
N THR A 35 16.95 6.51 -6.35
CA THR A 35 18.09 6.49 -7.28
C THR A 35 19.26 5.70 -6.72
N GLY A 36 20.19 5.30 -7.59
CA GLY A 36 21.45 4.65 -7.21
C GLY A 36 21.26 3.45 -6.29
N LYS A 37 21.90 3.48 -5.11
CA LYS A 37 21.84 2.40 -4.12
C LYS A 37 20.46 2.22 -3.48
N ASN A 38 19.63 3.26 -3.47
CA ASN A 38 18.32 3.22 -2.85
C ASN A 38 17.28 2.50 -3.72
N LEU A 39 17.55 2.28 -5.01
CA LEU A 39 16.63 1.54 -5.91
C LEU A 39 16.28 0.13 -5.43
N ARG A 40 17.12 -0.48 -4.59
CA ARG A 40 16.82 -1.78 -3.97
C ARG A 40 15.59 -1.75 -3.05
N GLU A 41 15.22 -0.56 -2.56
CA GLU A 41 14.07 -0.33 -1.68
C GLU A 41 12.78 -0.06 -2.45
N LEU A 42 12.87 0.06 -3.78
CA LEU A 42 11.72 0.13 -4.67
C LEU A 42 11.41 -1.29 -5.18
N THR A 43 10.22 -1.77 -4.82
CA THR A 43 9.74 -3.13 -5.07
C THR A 43 8.56 -3.14 -6.01
N VAL A 44 8.37 -4.27 -6.72
CA VAL A 44 7.21 -4.50 -7.58
C VAL A 44 6.08 -5.07 -6.74
N HIS A 45 4.94 -4.39 -6.75
CA HIS A 45 3.67 -4.87 -6.23
C HIS A 45 2.79 -5.38 -7.37
N HIS A 46 2.18 -6.55 -7.21
CA HIS A 46 1.21 -7.11 -8.14
C HIS A 46 -0.20 -6.69 -7.71
N LYS A 47 -0.89 -5.88 -8.52
CA LYS A 47 -2.21 -5.32 -8.19
C LYS A 47 -3.27 -6.39 -7.93
N ASP A 48 -3.18 -7.51 -8.65
CA ASP A 48 -4.08 -8.66 -8.50
C ASP A 48 -3.60 -9.71 -7.48
N HIS A 49 -2.48 -9.47 -6.79
CA HIS A 49 -1.83 -10.40 -5.85
C HIS A 49 -1.35 -11.73 -6.46
N ASN A 50 -1.45 -11.89 -7.78
CA ASN A 50 -1.01 -13.06 -8.50
C ASN A 50 0.39 -12.83 -9.10
N HIS A 51 1.40 -13.31 -8.38
CA HIS A 51 2.81 -13.25 -8.77
C HIS A 51 3.14 -13.97 -10.10
N ASN A 52 2.23 -14.78 -10.65
CA ASN A 52 2.40 -15.42 -11.96
C ASN A 52 1.87 -14.56 -13.11
N ASN A 53 0.98 -13.59 -12.85
CA ASN A 53 0.43 -12.69 -13.86
C ASN A 53 1.41 -11.55 -14.14
N ASN A 54 2.29 -11.77 -15.12
CA ASN A 54 3.42 -10.90 -15.45
C ASN A 54 3.30 -10.39 -16.90
N PRO A 55 2.33 -9.52 -17.20
CA PRO A 55 2.12 -9.03 -18.55
C PRO A 55 3.33 -8.17 -18.99
N PRO A 56 3.76 -8.25 -20.26
CA PRO A 56 4.99 -7.61 -20.72
C PRO A 56 4.93 -6.08 -20.71
N ASP A 57 3.73 -5.50 -20.68
CA ASP A 57 3.47 -4.07 -20.57
C ASP A 57 3.46 -3.55 -19.12
N GLY A 58 3.58 -4.44 -18.14
CA GLY A 58 3.57 -4.10 -16.72
C GLY A 58 2.19 -3.67 -16.18
N SER A 59 1.10 -3.88 -16.91
CA SER A 59 -0.25 -3.45 -16.51
C SER A 59 -0.68 -3.93 -15.11
N ASN A 60 -0.22 -5.12 -14.69
CA ASN A 60 -0.47 -5.69 -13.36
C ASN A 60 0.50 -5.22 -12.26
N TRP A 61 1.46 -4.34 -12.58
CA TRP A 61 2.51 -3.94 -11.63
C TRP A 61 2.34 -2.50 -11.17
N GLU A 62 2.87 -2.24 -9.98
CA GLU A 62 3.13 -0.90 -9.45
C GLU A 62 4.47 -0.91 -8.69
N LEU A 63 5.20 0.21 -8.70
CA LEU A 63 6.41 0.37 -7.90
C LEU A 63 6.08 1.02 -6.56
N LEU A 64 6.37 0.32 -5.47
CA LEU A 64 6.15 0.79 -4.11
C LEU A 64 7.45 0.71 -3.29
N CYS A 65 7.64 1.65 -2.37
CA CYS A 65 8.71 1.50 -1.38
C CYS A 65 8.35 0.38 -0.40
N LEU A 66 9.36 -0.21 0.24
CA LEU A 66 9.19 -1.31 1.20
C LEU A 66 8.04 -1.07 2.20
N TYR A 67 7.97 0.13 2.78
CA TYR A 67 6.93 0.47 3.75
C TYR A 67 5.52 0.54 3.14
N CYS A 68 5.37 1.18 1.98
CA CYS A 68 4.08 1.26 1.30
C CYS A 68 3.64 -0.12 0.80
N HIS A 69 4.59 -0.94 0.37
CA HIS A 69 4.33 -2.29 -0.09
C HIS A 69 3.82 -3.17 1.04
N ASP A 70 4.55 -3.25 2.16
CA ASP A 70 4.15 -4.04 3.33
C ASP A 70 2.78 -3.59 3.85
N ASN A 71 2.55 -2.28 3.93
CA ASN A 71 1.29 -1.73 4.38
C ASN A 71 0.12 -2.09 3.45
N GLU A 72 0.31 -2.18 2.13
CA GLU A 72 -0.74 -2.61 1.22
C GLU A 72 -1.16 -4.07 1.48
N HIS A 73 -0.18 -4.95 1.67
CA HIS A 73 -0.44 -6.33 2.10
C HIS A 73 -1.15 -6.38 3.46
N SER A 74 -0.77 -5.53 4.41
CA SER A 74 -1.43 -5.46 5.72
C SER A 74 -2.90 -5.00 5.62
N ARG A 75 -3.19 -3.97 4.82
CA ARG A 75 -4.57 -3.47 4.67
C ARG A 75 -5.53 -4.53 4.15
N LEU A 76 -5.07 -5.41 3.27
CA LEU A 76 -5.90 -6.49 2.74
C LEU A 76 -6.21 -7.55 3.80
N LEU A 77 -5.21 -7.92 4.60
CA LEU A 77 -5.40 -8.82 5.74
C LEU A 77 -6.34 -8.20 6.78
N ASP A 78 -6.18 -6.90 7.07
CA ASP A 78 -7.04 -6.17 7.98
C ASP A 78 -8.48 -6.06 7.44
N ALA A 79 -8.65 -5.83 6.14
CA ALA A 79 -9.96 -5.78 5.50
C ALA A 79 -10.68 -7.13 5.53
N GLU A 80 -9.94 -8.25 5.38
CA GLU A 80 -10.49 -9.60 5.56
C GLU A 80 -10.99 -9.81 6.99
N TRP A 81 -10.26 -9.29 8.00
CA TRP A 81 -10.68 -9.37 9.40
C TRP A 81 -11.85 -8.45 9.76
N LEU A 82 -11.90 -7.25 9.16
CA LEU A 82 -12.95 -6.26 9.39
C LEU A 82 -14.24 -6.54 8.62
N SER A 83 -14.19 -7.42 7.61
CA SER A 83 -15.36 -7.82 6.82
C SER A 83 -16.23 -8.81 7.59
N THR A 84 -17.09 -8.32 8.48
CA THR A 84 -18.47 -8.83 8.78
C THR A 84 -19.06 -8.31 10.09
N GLN A 85 -18.32 -7.60 10.94
CA GLN A 85 -18.94 -6.95 12.10
C GLN A 85 -19.28 -5.52 11.73
N ASN A 86 -20.51 -5.32 11.28
CA ASN A 86 -21.14 -4.02 11.19
C ASN A 86 -21.57 -3.65 12.63
N PRO A 87 -20.78 -2.90 13.42
CA PRO A 87 -21.14 -2.59 14.81
C PRO A 87 -22.33 -1.63 14.84
N ASP A 88 -22.59 -0.94 13.73
CA ASP A 88 -23.65 0.05 13.56
C ASP A 88 -25.06 -0.58 13.48
N LYS A 89 -25.18 -1.91 13.55
CA LYS A 89 -26.48 -2.60 13.76
C LYS A 89 -26.83 -2.83 15.22
N GLU A 90 -25.99 -2.41 16.15
CA GLU A 90 -26.47 -2.16 17.50
C GLU A 90 -26.94 -0.70 17.57
N GLU A 91 -28.20 -0.50 17.97
CA GLU A 91 -28.74 0.80 18.39
C GLU A 91 -28.01 1.24 19.68
N GLY A 92 -26.71 1.51 19.57
CA GLY A 92 -25.89 2.05 20.63
C GLY A 92 -26.37 3.46 20.97
N ALA A 93 -26.40 3.77 22.27
CA ALA A 93 -26.82 5.07 22.77
C ALA A 93 -26.13 6.20 21.99
N THR A 94 -26.93 7.07 21.38
CA THR A 94 -26.44 8.22 20.60
C THR A 94 -25.51 9.06 21.48
N ALA A 95 -24.28 9.28 21.03
CA ALA A 95 -23.33 10.12 21.75
C ALA A 95 -23.87 11.57 21.82
N THR A 96 -24.27 12.01 23.01
CA THR A 96 -24.80 13.36 23.26
C THR A 96 -23.70 14.41 23.44
N HIS A 97 -22.44 13.98 23.58
CA HIS A 97 -21.31 14.88 23.81
C HIS A 97 -20.71 15.34 22.48
N SER A 98 -20.73 16.66 22.24
CA SER A 98 -20.09 17.31 21.09
C SER A 98 -18.83 18.06 21.55
N PRO A 99 -17.64 17.40 21.55
CA PRO A 99 -16.39 17.99 22.06
C PRO A 99 -15.89 19.19 21.25
N PHE A 100 -16.43 19.39 20.04
CA PHE A 100 -16.04 20.45 19.11
C PHE A 100 -17.14 21.46 18.84
N ALA A 101 -18.21 21.50 19.65
CA ALA A 101 -19.33 22.42 19.47
C ALA A 101 -18.88 23.89 19.34
N ASP A 102 -17.81 24.28 20.05
CA ASP A 102 -17.27 25.64 20.07
C ASP A 102 -16.01 25.86 19.21
N LEU A 103 -15.60 24.87 18.41
CA LEU A 103 -14.38 24.95 17.60
C LEU A 103 -14.40 26.16 16.64
N LYS A 104 -15.56 26.46 16.06
CA LYS A 104 -15.74 27.61 15.16
C LYS A 104 -15.45 28.95 15.84
N ASN A 105 -15.75 29.09 17.12
CA ASN A 105 -15.52 30.31 17.88
C ASN A 105 -14.03 30.45 18.24
N LEU A 106 -13.36 29.35 18.57
CA LEU A 106 -11.92 29.32 18.80
C LEU A 106 -11.12 29.68 17.55
N LEU A 107 -11.50 29.18 16.38
CA LEU A 107 -10.85 29.48 15.10
C LEU A 107 -11.02 30.93 14.64
N LYS A 108 -12.10 31.61 15.08
CA LYS A 108 -12.29 33.05 14.81
C LYS A 108 -11.43 33.93 15.71
N LYS A 109 -11.21 33.51 16.96
CA LYS A 109 -10.39 34.23 17.93
C LYS A 109 -8.90 34.24 17.57
N SER A 110 -8.39 33.19 16.92
CA SER A 110 -6.98 33.13 16.51
C SER A 110 -6.63 33.96 15.27
N LYS A 111 -7.62 34.62 14.65
CA LYS A 111 -7.46 35.47 13.48
C LYS A 111 -7.29 36.97 13.79
N MET A 112 -7.08 37.33 15.06
CA MET A 112 -6.80 38.70 15.52
C MET A 112 -5.35 38.88 15.91
#